data_AF-A0A7D5HVQ7-F1
#
_entry.id   AF-A0A7D5HVQ7-F1
#
_cell.length_a   1.000
_cell.length_b   1.000
_cell.length_c   1.000
_cell.angle_alpha   90.00
_cell.angle_beta   90.00
_cell.angle_gamma   90.00
#
_symmetry.space_group_name_H-M   'P 1'
#
loop_
_entity.id
_entity.type
_entity.pdbx_description
1 polymer ?
#
loop_
_entity_poly.entity_id
_entity_poly.type
_entity_poly.pdbx_seq_one_letter_code
_entity_poly.pdbx_strand_id
1 'polypeptide(L)'
;MILVAGPDPSVAAALTEERVPVDSVDDLPESIPEGGALLVDPGAVSDARTLVAAARERSDGPLAVVALTDVRSKAERERYDAVTSDAAGVAAAVDHARRLVSYRHAVTEFYEACRRGEAGSRDAVDTRFADLEDLDDDDLAALLREDGPDA
;
A
#
# COMPACT_ATOMS: atom_id res chain seq x y z
N MET A 1 10.83 5.93 -0.73
CA MET A 1 11.29 5.79 0.68
C MET A 1 10.62 4.57 1.27
N ILE A 2 11.38 3.74 2.00
CA ILE A 2 10.88 2.52 2.64
C ILE A 2 11.07 2.60 4.15
N LEU A 3 9.98 2.53 4.90
CA LEU A 3 9.99 2.38 6.35
C LEU A 3 10.05 0.89 6.68
N VAL A 4 10.89 0.48 7.64
CA VAL A 4 11.08 -0.93 8.02
C VAL A 4 10.82 -1.09 9.50
N ALA A 5 9.72 -1.78 9.84
CA ALA A 5 9.23 -1.94 11.20
C ALA A 5 9.23 -3.39 11.64
N GLY A 6 10.26 -3.80 12.39
CA GLY A 6 10.29 -5.12 13.03
C GLY A 6 11.10 -6.24 12.36
N PRO A 7 11.13 -6.44 11.02
CA PRO A 7 11.89 -7.56 10.46
C PRO A 7 13.38 -7.24 10.39
N ASP A 8 14.17 -8.29 10.23
CA ASP A 8 15.60 -8.20 9.96
C ASP A 8 15.83 -7.22 8.78
N PRO A 9 16.67 -6.18 8.93
CA PRO A 9 16.91 -5.18 7.89
C PRO A 9 17.44 -5.77 6.58
N SER A 10 17.92 -7.03 6.59
CA SER A 10 18.25 -7.79 5.39
C SER A 10 17.07 -8.07 4.47
N VAL A 11 15.83 -8.06 4.95
CA VAL A 11 14.63 -8.25 4.11
C VAL A 11 14.39 -7.07 3.18
N ALA A 12 14.72 -5.87 3.65
CA ALA A 12 14.72 -4.66 2.82
C ALA A 12 15.94 -4.60 1.87
N ALA A 13 16.92 -5.52 1.98
CA ALA A 13 18.11 -5.53 1.13
C ALA A 13 17.79 -5.63 -0.37
N ALA A 14 16.65 -6.24 -0.72
CA ALA A 14 16.17 -6.37 -2.09
C ALA A 14 15.69 -5.04 -2.71
N LEU A 15 15.47 -3.99 -1.91
CA LEU A 15 14.94 -2.71 -2.36
C LEU A 15 16.08 -1.69 -2.54
N THR A 16 16.12 -0.97 -3.65
CA THR A 16 17.17 0.02 -3.95
C THR A 16 16.95 1.38 -3.30
N GLU A 17 15.78 1.60 -2.68
CA GLU A 17 15.37 2.86 -2.08
C GLU A 17 15.99 3.11 -0.70
N GLU A 18 15.95 4.37 -0.26
CA GLU A 18 16.30 4.77 1.11
C GLU A 18 15.41 4.06 2.13
N ARG A 19 16.06 3.53 3.18
CA ARG A 19 15.45 2.71 4.23
C ARG A 19 15.54 3.42 5.56
N VAL A 20 14.40 3.53 6.25
CA VAL A 20 14.31 4.13 7.57
C VAL A 20 13.79 3.07 8.55
N PRO A 21 14.59 2.64 9.53
CA PRO A 21 14.11 1.72 10.57
C PRO A 21 13.11 2.45 11.48
N VAL A 22 11.97 1.81 11.78
CA VAL A 22 10.92 2.38 12.64
C VAL A 22 10.37 1.32 13.59
N ASP A 23 10.83 1.32 14.83
CA ASP A 23 10.39 0.35 15.85
C ASP A 23 9.09 0.80 16.55
N SER A 24 8.80 2.10 16.48
CA SER A 24 7.66 2.75 17.11
C SER A 24 7.18 3.97 16.31
N VAL A 25 6.06 4.56 16.76
CA VAL A 25 5.51 5.80 16.18
C VAL A 25 6.46 7.00 16.36
N ASP A 26 7.30 6.97 17.40
CA ASP A 26 8.25 8.04 17.69
C ASP A 26 9.44 8.05 16.70
N ASP A 27 9.70 6.91 16.05
CA ASP A 27 10.76 6.76 15.05
C ASP A 27 10.31 7.17 13.63
N LEU A 28 9.00 7.34 13.43
CA LEU A 28 8.47 7.75 12.13
C LEU A 28 9.02 9.13 11.75
N PRO A 29 9.42 9.34 10.49
CA PRO A 29 9.82 10.66 10.02
C PRO A 29 8.66 11.66 10.12
N GLU A 30 8.98 12.95 10.08
CA GLU A 30 7.98 14.03 10.12
C GLU A 30 7.03 13.97 8.92
N SER A 31 7.57 13.61 7.74
CA SER A 31 6.77 13.37 6.54
C SER A 31 7.28 12.14 5.78
N ILE A 32 6.36 11.46 5.09
CA ILE A 32 6.64 10.33 4.22
C ILE A 32 6.24 10.74 2.80
N PRO A 33 7.17 10.75 1.83
CA PRO A 33 6.86 11.21 0.49
C PRO A 33 5.87 10.27 -0.20
N GLU A 34 5.15 10.82 -1.18
CA GLU A 34 4.26 10.04 -2.06
C GLU A 34 4.99 8.84 -2.67
N GLY A 35 4.31 7.70 -2.74
CA GLY A 35 4.90 6.43 -3.18
C GLY A 35 5.77 5.74 -2.12
N GLY A 36 5.81 6.26 -0.90
CA GLY A 36 6.40 5.60 0.25
C GLY A 36 5.79 4.21 0.50
N ALA A 37 6.57 3.34 1.14
CA ALA A 37 6.07 2.06 1.62
C ALA A 37 6.50 1.78 3.05
N LEU A 38 5.66 1.06 3.78
CA LEU A 38 5.92 0.54 5.11
C LEU A 38 5.97 -0.98 5.05
N LEU A 39 7.13 -1.54 5.35
CA LEU A 39 7.33 -2.96 5.62
C LEU A 39 7.16 -3.19 7.11
N VAL A 40 6.21 -4.03 7.52
CA VAL A 40 5.93 -4.28 8.94
C VAL A 40 5.92 -5.76 9.24
N ASP A 41 6.69 -6.19 10.24
CA ASP A 41 6.52 -7.48 10.90
C ASP A 41 5.63 -7.27 12.15
N PRO A 42 4.34 -7.61 12.07
CA PRO A 42 3.41 -7.37 13.16
C PRO A 42 3.69 -8.20 14.43
N GLY A 43 4.51 -9.26 14.33
CA GLY A 43 4.95 -10.03 15.50
C GLY A 43 6.12 -9.38 16.25
N ALA A 44 6.88 -8.52 15.56
CA ALA A 44 8.04 -7.84 16.12
C ALA A 44 7.73 -6.43 16.66
N VAL A 45 6.62 -5.83 16.24
CA VAL A 45 6.18 -4.50 16.66
C VAL A 45 5.08 -4.60 17.71
N SER A 46 5.25 -3.86 18.82
CA SER A 46 4.32 -3.91 19.97
C SER A 46 2.89 -3.44 19.63
N ASP A 47 2.76 -2.45 18.73
CA ASP A 47 1.48 -1.95 18.23
C ASP A 47 1.56 -1.58 16.74
N ALA A 48 1.58 -2.61 15.90
CA ALA A 48 1.65 -2.46 14.44
C ALA A 48 0.46 -1.65 13.89
N ARG A 49 -0.71 -1.73 14.52
CA ARG A 49 -1.92 -1.03 14.06
C ARG A 49 -1.75 0.48 14.22
N THR A 50 -1.33 0.93 15.40
CA THR A 50 -1.10 2.35 15.67
C THR A 50 0.04 2.89 14.81
N LEU A 51 1.09 2.10 14.60
CA LEU A 51 2.20 2.47 13.71
C LEU A 51 1.72 2.69 12.26
N VAL A 52 0.97 1.73 11.70
CA VAL A 52 0.43 1.83 10.33
C VAL A 52 -0.48 3.05 10.19
N ALA A 53 -1.35 3.31 11.17
CA ALA A 53 -2.23 4.47 11.15
C ALA A 53 -1.41 5.78 11.14
N ALA A 54 -0.45 5.92 12.05
CA ALA A 54 0.40 7.10 12.12
C ALA A 54 1.24 7.31 10.85
N ALA A 55 1.76 6.22 10.26
CA ALA A 55 2.50 6.31 8.99
C ALA A 55 1.61 6.78 7.84
N ARG A 56 0.35 6.30 7.76
CA ARG A 56 -0.61 6.78 6.75
C ARG A 56 -0.95 8.26 6.95
N GLU A 57 -1.10 8.73 8.19
CA GLU A 57 -1.40 10.13 8.50
C GLU A 57 -0.25 11.08 8.13
N ARG A 58 1.01 10.63 8.22
CA ARG A 58 2.20 11.42 7.89
C ARG A 58 2.62 11.30 6.41
N SER A 59 1.87 10.55 5.62
CA SER A 59 2.15 10.35 4.20
C SER A 59 1.57 11.47 3.37
N ASP A 60 2.38 12.05 2.48
CA ASP A 60 1.98 13.09 1.54
C ASP A 60 1.03 12.57 0.43
N GLY A 61 0.81 11.25 0.39
CA GLY A 61 -0.07 10.56 -0.56
C GLY A 61 -0.36 9.11 -0.16
N PRO A 62 -0.80 8.25 -1.09
CA PRO A 62 -1.06 6.85 -0.79
C PRO A 62 0.20 6.12 -0.31
N LEU A 63 0.13 5.52 0.88
CA LEU A 63 1.19 4.71 1.48
C LEU A 63 0.90 3.22 1.23
N ALA A 64 1.86 2.50 0.65
CA ALA A 64 1.80 1.05 0.52
C ALA A 64 2.21 0.38 1.84
N VAL A 65 1.39 -0.52 2.39
CA VAL A 65 1.70 -1.22 3.63
C VAL A 65 1.79 -2.73 3.40
N VAL A 66 2.97 -3.30 3.62
CA VAL A 66 3.26 -4.72 3.38
C VAL A 66 3.58 -5.41 4.70
N ALA A 67 2.84 -6.47 5.01
CA ALA A 67 3.12 -7.30 6.17
C ALA A 67 4.15 -8.39 5.84
N LEU A 68 5.16 -8.55 6.70
CA LEU A 68 6.23 -9.54 6.59
C LEU A 68 6.01 -10.70 7.57
N THR A 69 5.04 -11.55 7.28
CA THR A 69 4.62 -12.63 8.19
C THR A 69 3.87 -13.74 7.46
N ASP A 70 3.92 -14.96 8.00
CA ASP A 70 3.11 -16.09 7.54
C ASP A 70 1.66 -15.94 8.06
N VAL A 71 0.89 -15.05 7.43
CA VAL A 71 -0.47 -14.75 7.87
C VAL A 71 -1.42 -15.85 7.41
N ARG A 72 -1.93 -16.63 8.36
CA ARG A 72 -2.88 -17.73 8.08
C ARG A 72 -4.34 -17.30 8.03
N SER A 73 -4.71 -16.18 8.66
CA SER A 73 -6.10 -15.72 8.72
C SER A 73 -6.41 -14.64 7.68
N LYS A 74 -7.52 -14.80 6.95
CA LYS A 74 -7.96 -13.83 5.92
C LYS A 74 -8.22 -12.44 6.51
N ALA A 75 -8.87 -12.38 7.66
CA ALA A 75 -9.23 -11.13 8.36
C ALA A 75 -8.00 -10.29 8.79
N GLU A 76 -6.84 -10.93 8.93
CA GLU A 76 -5.60 -10.24 9.26
C GLU A 76 -4.88 -9.74 8.00
N ARG A 77 -4.99 -10.45 6.88
CA ARG A 77 -4.46 -10.00 5.58
C ARG A 77 -5.15 -8.74 5.06
N GLU A 78 -6.46 -8.61 5.28
CA GLU A 78 -7.25 -7.46 4.82
C GLU A 78 -6.81 -6.11 5.42
N ARG A 79 -5.95 -6.11 6.45
CA ARG A 79 -5.38 -4.89 7.05
C ARG A 79 -4.18 -4.33 6.28
N TYR A 80 -3.59 -5.13 5.40
CA TYR A 80 -2.38 -4.81 4.66
C TYR A 80 -2.66 -4.80 3.16
N ASP A 81 -1.90 -4.00 2.41
CA ASP A 81 -2.05 -3.90 0.96
C ASP A 81 -1.37 -5.08 0.24
N ALA A 82 -0.34 -5.66 0.87
CA ALA A 82 0.22 -6.95 0.50
C ALA A 82 0.75 -7.71 1.72
N VAL A 83 0.91 -9.02 1.59
CA VAL A 83 1.50 -9.89 2.60
C VAL A 83 2.49 -10.82 1.93
N THR A 84 3.69 -10.92 2.49
CA THR A 84 4.70 -11.88 2.04
C THR A 84 5.53 -12.35 3.23
N SER A 85 6.00 -13.59 3.20
CA SER A 85 6.98 -14.12 4.15
C SER A 85 8.32 -14.44 3.48
N ASP A 86 8.41 -14.26 2.16
CA ASP A 86 9.60 -14.53 1.37
C ASP A 86 10.35 -13.22 1.10
N ALA A 87 11.60 -13.15 1.56
CA ALA A 87 12.51 -12.04 1.30
C ALA A 87 12.71 -11.79 -0.20
N ALA A 88 12.73 -12.84 -1.03
CA ALA A 88 12.83 -12.69 -2.49
C ALA A 88 11.56 -12.09 -3.12
N GLY A 89 10.40 -12.29 -2.48
CA GLY A 89 9.12 -11.77 -2.92
C GLY A 89 8.79 -10.36 -2.43
N VAL A 90 9.63 -9.75 -1.57
CA VAL A 90 9.33 -8.43 -0.97
C VAL A 90 9.26 -7.32 -2.00
N ALA A 91 10.16 -7.30 -2.98
CA ALA A 91 10.14 -6.29 -4.03
C ALA A 91 8.81 -6.34 -4.81
N ALA A 92 8.43 -7.54 -5.27
CA ALA A 92 7.17 -7.74 -5.99
C ALA A 92 5.93 -7.39 -5.13
N ALA A 93 5.95 -7.72 -3.83
CA ALA A 93 4.87 -7.38 -2.90
C ALA A 93 4.74 -5.86 -2.69
N VAL A 94 5.87 -5.14 -2.57
CA VAL A 94 5.88 -3.68 -2.45
C VAL A 94 5.36 -3.02 -3.72
N ASP A 95 5.84 -3.46 -4.88
CA ASP A 95 5.40 -2.92 -6.18
C ASP A 95 3.90 -3.17 -6.40
N HIS A 96 3.42 -4.37 -6.08
CA HIS A 96 2.01 -4.69 -6.12
C HIS A 96 1.18 -3.80 -5.17
N ALA A 97 1.62 -3.67 -3.92
CA ALA A 97 0.95 -2.83 -2.93
C ALA A 97 0.88 -1.36 -3.39
N ARG A 98 1.96 -0.82 -3.96
CA ARG A 98 2.01 0.54 -4.52
C ARG A 98 1.00 0.75 -5.63
N ARG A 99 0.91 -0.19 -6.58
CA ARG A 99 -0.07 -0.16 -7.65
C ARG A 99 -1.50 -0.16 -7.10
N LEU A 100 -1.78 -1.05 -6.14
CA LEU A 100 -3.09 -1.17 -5.51
C LEU A 100 -3.52 0.10 -4.77
N VAL A 101 -2.63 0.70 -3.96
CA VAL A 101 -2.97 1.93 -3.23
C VAL A 101 -3.11 3.13 -4.15
N SER A 102 -2.28 3.22 -5.19
CA SER A 102 -2.39 4.27 -6.20
C SER A 102 -3.71 4.17 -6.97
N TYR A 103 -4.11 2.96 -7.33
CA TYR A 103 -5.41 2.67 -7.95
C TYR A 103 -6.57 3.11 -7.05
N ARG A 104 -6.60 2.65 -5.79
CA ARG A 104 -7.65 3.01 -4.82
C ARG A 104 -7.75 4.53 -4.62
N HIS A 105 -6.62 5.22 -4.60
CA HIS A 105 -6.56 6.66 -4.50
C HIS A 105 -7.16 7.34 -5.73
N ALA A 106 -6.75 6.94 -6.95
CA ALA A 106 -7.28 7.49 -8.20
C ALA A 106 -8.81 7.29 -8.33
N VAL A 107 -9.32 6.11 -7.96
CA VAL A 107 -10.77 5.83 -7.91
C VAL A 107 -11.48 6.78 -6.94
N THR A 108 -10.90 7.01 -5.75
CA THR A 108 -11.48 7.90 -4.73
C THR A 108 -11.55 9.34 -5.23
N GLU A 109 -10.45 9.85 -5.81
CA GLU A 109 -10.39 11.17 -6.42
C GLU A 109 -11.42 11.32 -7.55
N PHE A 110 -11.59 10.29 -8.39
CA PHE A 110 -12.60 10.29 -9.45
C PHE A 110 -14.01 10.46 -8.90
N TYR A 111 -14.38 9.66 -7.90
CA TYR A 111 -15.71 9.74 -7.29
C TYR A 111 -15.94 11.08 -6.58
N GLU A 112 -14.90 11.66 -5.98
CA GLU A 112 -14.96 13.00 -5.40
C GLU A 112 -15.15 14.09 -6.45
N ALA A 113 -14.40 14.05 -7.54
CA ALA A 113 -14.56 14.96 -8.67
C ALA A 113 -15.95 14.86 -9.30
N CYS A 114 -16.47 13.64 -9.47
CA CYS A 114 -17.85 13.39 -9.92
C CYS A 114 -18.88 13.98 -8.95
N ARG A 115 -18.69 13.80 -7.63
CA ARG A 115 -19.57 14.41 -6.60
C ARG A 115 -19.53 15.93 -6.63
N ARG A 116 -18.38 16.54 -6.96
CA ARG A 116 -18.21 17.99 -7.11
C ARG A 116 -18.71 18.54 -8.46
N GLY A 117 -19.09 17.67 -9.39
CA GLY A 117 -19.58 18.06 -10.72
C GLY A 117 -18.50 18.58 -11.67
N GLU A 118 -17.24 18.17 -11.46
CA GLU A 118 -16.10 18.61 -12.27
C GLU A 118 -16.13 17.91 -13.64
N ALA A 119 -16.44 18.68 -14.70
CA ALA A 119 -16.39 18.19 -16.08
C ALA A 119 -14.91 18.01 -16.50
N GLY A 120 -14.53 16.77 -16.85
CA GLY A 120 -13.14 16.40 -17.16
C GLY A 120 -12.53 15.40 -16.17
N SER A 121 -13.26 15.02 -15.11
CA SER A 121 -12.84 14.02 -14.12
C SER A 121 -12.53 12.65 -14.73
N ARG A 122 -13.23 12.27 -15.81
CA ARG A 122 -13.03 11.00 -16.50
C ARG A 122 -11.70 10.94 -17.24
N ASP A 123 -11.35 11.96 -18.02
CA ASP A 123 -10.10 11.98 -18.80
C ASP A 123 -8.85 12.04 -17.89
N ALA A 124 -8.93 12.77 -16.78
CA ALA A 124 -7.84 12.83 -15.79
C ALA A 124 -7.59 11.48 -15.11
N VAL A 125 -8.66 10.71 -14.90
CA VAL A 125 -8.62 9.42 -14.23
C VAL A 125 -8.24 8.32 -15.20
N ASP A 126 -8.74 8.35 -16.43
CA ASP A 126 -8.31 7.48 -17.52
C ASP A 126 -6.80 7.65 -17.80
N THR A 127 -6.25 8.87 -17.70
CA THR A 127 -4.80 9.11 -17.79
C THR A 127 -4.04 8.45 -16.63
N ARG A 128 -4.54 8.59 -15.40
CA ARG A 128 -3.93 8.00 -14.20
C ARG A 128 -4.03 6.47 -14.19
N PHE A 129 -5.08 5.90 -14.79
CA PHE A 129 -5.24 4.47 -15.01
C PHE A 129 -4.37 3.95 -16.16
N ALA A 130 -4.19 4.73 -17.22
CA ALA A 130 -3.28 4.36 -18.32
C ALA A 130 -1.83 4.23 -17.83
N ASP A 131 -1.39 5.04 -16.88
CA ASP A 131 -0.07 4.92 -16.26
C ASP A 131 0.10 3.68 -15.35
N LEU A 132 -0.98 2.93 -15.08
CA LEU A 132 -0.96 1.70 -14.29
C LEU A 132 -0.83 0.42 -15.14
N GLU A 133 -0.40 0.53 -16.41
CA GLU A 133 -0.28 -0.40 -17.57
C GLU A 133 -0.35 -1.95 -17.40
N ASP A 134 -0.28 -2.51 -16.19
CA ASP A 134 -0.33 -3.94 -15.90
C ASP A 134 -1.59 -4.42 -15.14
N LEU A 135 -2.53 -3.53 -14.78
CA LEU A 135 -3.85 -3.95 -14.30
C LEU A 135 -4.76 -4.07 -15.51
N ASP A 136 -5.05 -5.30 -15.92
CA ASP A 136 -6.00 -5.50 -17.01
C ASP A 136 -7.43 -5.14 -16.58
N ASP A 137 -8.31 -4.94 -17.57
CA ASP A 137 -9.71 -4.58 -17.32
C ASP A 137 -10.43 -5.61 -16.42
N ASP A 138 -9.95 -6.86 -16.39
CA ASP A 138 -10.51 -7.94 -15.57
C ASP A 138 -10.08 -7.82 -14.10
N ASP A 139 -8.82 -7.43 -13.82
CA ASP A 139 -8.36 -7.09 -12.47
C ASP A 139 -9.09 -5.86 -11.92
N LEU A 140 -9.31 -4.86 -12.78
CA LEU A 140 -10.11 -3.67 -12.47
C LEU A 140 -11.57 -4.04 -12.13
N ALA A 141 -12.17 -4.93 -12.92
CA ALA A 141 -13.52 -5.42 -12.69
C ALA A 141 -13.64 -6.34 -11.45
N ALA A 142 -12.58 -7.07 -11.10
CA ALA A 142 -12.53 -7.90 -9.90
C ALA A 142 -12.42 -7.07 -8.62
N LEU A 143 -11.69 -5.96 -8.64
CA LEU A 143 -11.55 -5.03 -7.52
C LEU A 143 -12.81 -4.19 -7.26
N LEU A 144 -13.63 -3.95 -8.29
CA LEU A 144 -14.86 -3.14 -8.21
C LEU A 144 -16.13 -3.95 -7.93
N ARG A 145 -16.07 -5.29 -7.89
CA ARG A 145 -17.18 -6.09 -7.36
C ARG A 145 -17.15 -6.04 -5.84
N GLU A 146 -18.17 -5.44 -5.22
CA GLU A 146 -18.39 -5.48 -3.78
C GLU A 146 -18.67 -6.90 -3.24
N ASP A 147 -18.84 -7.89 -4.11
CA ASP A 147 -18.95 -9.30 -3.79
C ASP A 147 -17.83 -10.09 -4.47
N GLY A 148 -17.00 -10.79 -3.68
CA GLY A 148 -15.91 -11.64 -4.17
C GLY A 148 -16.38 -12.77 -5.12
N PRO A 149 -15.45 -13.57 -5.68
CA PRO A 149 -15.70 -14.51 -6.79
C PRO A 149 -16.62 -15.72 -6.50
N ASP A 150 -17.56 -15.63 -5.56
CA ASP A 150 -18.60 -16.64 -5.29
C ASP A 150 -19.97 -15.97 -5.03
N ALA A 151 -20.53 -15.32 -6.07
CA ALA A 151 -21.94 -14.89 -6.11
C ALA A 151 -22.64 -15.46 -7.35
#